data_AF-A0A0X8XAT0-F1
#
_entry.id   AF-A0A0X8XAT0-F1
#
_cell.length_a   1.000
_cell.length_b   1.000
_cell.length_c   1.000
_cell.angle_alpha   90.00
_cell.angle_beta   90.00
_cell.angle_gamma   90.00
#
_symmetry.space_group_name_H-M   'P 1'
#
loop_
_entity.id
_entity.type
_entity.pdbx_description
1 polymer ?
#
loop_
_entity_poly.entity_id
_entity_poly.type
_entity_poly.pdbx_seq_one_letter_code
_entity_poly.pdbx_strand_id
1 'polypeptide(L)'
;MAQGEFKDSPEEPFELSGLTLFMQPNTKMLAISQKKKKILSLLTIGASLLPLHTAAELAIDFIDIGQGDAAYIHADGYHTLIDGGTPRYDVADYLRANAVEHIDVLIATHPHADHIGGQIGVLQRKSVGKIWFSGDEHGTQTFEAWLDAALESNASYREPTRGHTKQLGDTTLTVLHPGEQTRGNHLHDRNLVVRIERGPCAAIITGDIETAGEREIIRGGLDLDADLLELGHHGSRTSSSQTWLDAVDPQIVVAQYGDGNRYGHPHTEVVERIQASGAGFLGTGVNGTIQLRCGTDGRWRIKTERSGEVIPGDQQETHDSKATAQDVDCIDLNQASANELERITHIGSERAAQIIEQRPWSQVSDLDSIQGIGPGRLRDIKQQGRACIK
;
A
#
# COMPACT_ATOMS: atom_id res chain seq x y z
N MET A 1 -1.17 -36.29 -45.92
CA MET A 1 -1.61 -36.52 -47.31
C MET A 1 -2.55 -35.36 -47.63
N ALA A 2 -2.22 -34.40 -48.52
CA ALA A 2 -1.86 -34.51 -49.94
C ALA A 2 -3.07 -34.98 -50.77
N GLN A 3 -3.50 -34.33 -51.87
CA GLN A 3 -3.12 -33.10 -52.60
C GLN A 3 -4.44 -32.41 -53.06
N GLY A 4 -4.53 -31.21 -53.67
CA GLY A 4 -3.61 -30.39 -54.47
C GLY A 4 -4.06 -30.36 -55.95
N GLU A 5 -3.59 -29.37 -56.74
CA GLU A 5 -3.66 -29.29 -58.22
C GLU A 5 -5.02 -28.88 -58.88
N PHE A 6 -5.09 -28.12 -60.01
CA PHE A 6 -4.17 -27.15 -60.67
C PHE A 6 -4.92 -26.37 -61.80
N LYS A 7 -4.20 -25.49 -62.52
CA LYS A 7 -4.45 -24.91 -63.87
C LYS A 7 -5.43 -23.72 -64.03
N ASP A 8 -5.22 -22.77 -64.96
CA ASP A 8 -3.99 -22.29 -65.65
C ASP A 8 -4.24 -20.90 -66.28
N SER A 9 -3.17 -20.18 -66.65
CA SER A 9 -3.19 -19.02 -67.56
C SER A 9 -2.96 -19.45 -69.03
N PRO A 10 -2.99 -18.51 -70.01
CA PRO A 10 -1.72 -18.19 -70.68
C PRO A 10 -1.54 -16.74 -71.23
N GLU A 11 -0.26 -16.33 -71.34
CA GLU A 11 0.43 -15.59 -72.44
C GLU A 11 0.00 -14.15 -72.84
N GLU A 12 0.85 -13.10 -72.92
CA GLU A 12 2.16 -12.85 -73.60
C GLU A 12 2.00 -12.37 -75.09
N PRO A 13 2.99 -11.75 -75.77
CA PRO A 13 3.91 -10.64 -75.39
C PRO A 13 4.03 -9.56 -76.52
N PHE A 14 5.04 -8.65 -76.50
CA PHE A 14 5.88 -8.31 -77.70
C PHE A 14 7.08 -7.35 -77.41
N GLU A 15 8.09 -7.32 -78.30
CA GLU A 15 9.35 -6.52 -78.23
C GLU A 15 9.48 -5.47 -79.39
N LEU A 16 10.61 -4.79 -79.75
CA LEU A 16 12.05 -4.78 -79.37
C LEU A 16 12.73 -3.45 -79.84
N SER A 17 13.95 -3.15 -79.33
CA SER A 17 15.03 -2.33 -79.96
C SER A 17 14.90 -0.78 -80.01
N GLY A 18 15.96 0.02 -80.22
CA GLY A 18 17.36 -0.31 -80.50
C GLY A 18 18.37 0.88 -80.64
N LEU A 19 19.53 0.55 -81.22
CA LEU A 19 20.79 1.32 -81.40
C LEU A 19 20.67 2.50 -82.42
N THR A 20 21.53 3.52 -82.56
CA THR A 20 22.87 3.95 -82.01
C THR A 20 23.02 5.50 -82.18
N LEU A 21 24.15 6.27 -82.20
CA LEU A 21 25.61 6.05 -82.35
C LEU A 21 26.48 7.15 -81.65
N PHE A 22 27.45 7.78 -82.34
CA PHE A 22 28.51 8.68 -81.82
C PHE A 22 28.50 10.06 -82.51
N MET A 23 29.00 11.10 -81.83
CA MET A 23 29.99 12.03 -82.40
C MET A 23 30.78 12.82 -81.33
N GLN A 24 32.06 13.09 -81.57
CA GLN A 24 32.87 14.13 -80.92
C GLN A 24 33.54 14.97 -82.03
N PRO A 25 33.88 16.26 -81.78
CA PRO A 25 35.26 16.53 -81.36
C PRO A 25 35.47 17.71 -80.38
N ASN A 26 36.18 17.40 -79.28
CA ASN A 26 37.42 18.06 -78.82
C ASN A 26 37.47 19.57 -78.38
N THR A 27 38.20 19.80 -77.28
CA THR A 27 39.00 21.01 -76.92
C THR A 27 38.43 22.08 -75.95
N LYS A 28 38.92 22.03 -74.69
CA LYS A 28 39.23 23.13 -73.72
C LYS A 28 38.24 24.31 -73.52
N MET A 29 37.75 24.49 -72.28
CA MET A 29 38.23 25.56 -71.36
C MET A 29 37.69 25.45 -69.92
N LEU A 30 38.29 26.28 -69.05
CA LEU A 30 38.25 26.40 -67.59
C LEU A 30 36.91 26.16 -66.82
N ALA A 31 37.02 25.26 -65.83
CA ALA A 31 36.78 25.48 -64.38
C ALA A 31 35.37 25.79 -63.78
N ILE A 32 35.31 25.55 -62.45
CA ILE A 32 34.24 25.85 -61.47
C ILE A 32 32.96 25.01 -61.58
N SER A 33 32.84 24.03 -60.68
CA SER A 33 31.62 23.25 -60.46
C SER A 33 30.62 24.01 -59.58
N GLN A 34 29.42 24.27 -60.09
CA GLN A 34 28.23 24.50 -59.24
C GLN A 34 27.28 23.29 -59.34
N LYS A 35 27.23 22.48 -58.29
CA LYS A 35 26.28 21.37 -58.18
C LYS A 35 24.86 21.93 -57.98
N LYS A 36 23.96 21.68 -58.93
CA LYS A 36 22.52 21.97 -58.79
C LYS A 36 21.95 21.18 -57.60
N LYS A 37 21.70 21.84 -56.46
CA LYS A 37 20.93 21.25 -55.36
C LYS A 37 19.47 21.10 -55.80
N LYS A 38 18.96 19.87 -55.87
CA LYS A 38 17.51 19.64 -55.88
C LYS A 38 16.96 20.12 -54.53
N ILE A 39 16.04 21.08 -54.53
CA ILE A 39 15.32 21.46 -53.32
C ILE A 39 14.26 20.37 -53.08
N LEU A 40 14.58 19.43 -52.20
CA LEU A 40 13.59 18.51 -51.67
C LEU A 40 12.80 19.27 -50.61
N SER A 41 11.54 19.59 -50.92
CA SER A 41 10.61 20.19 -49.96
C SER A 41 10.26 19.15 -48.89
N LEU A 42 11.06 19.04 -47.83
CA LEU A 42 10.62 18.37 -46.61
C LEU A 42 9.42 19.16 -46.08
N LEU A 43 8.23 18.59 -46.22
CA LEU A 43 7.08 19.02 -45.44
C LEU A 43 7.30 18.54 -44.01
N THR A 44 8.07 19.29 -43.24
CA THR A 44 8.16 19.10 -41.79
C THR A 44 6.80 19.40 -41.20
N ILE A 45 5.98 18.36 -41.08
CA ILE A 45 4.85 18.34 -40.15
C ILE A 45 5.48 18.56 -38.78
N GLY A 46 5.46 19.81 -38.33
CA GLY A 46 5.77 20.16 -36.96
C GLY A 46 4.69 19.54 -36.09
N ALA A 47 4.91 18.29 -35.69
CA ALA A 47 4.18 17.67 -34.61
C ALA A 47 4.53 18.47 -33.35
N SER A 48 3.77 19.53 -33.11
CA SER A 48 3.81 20.25 -31.84
C SER A 48 3.48 19.25 -30.76
N LEU A 49 4.54 18.80 -30.08
CA LEU A 49 4.49 18.22 -28.75
C LEU A 49 4.00 19.34 -27.81
N LEU A 50 2.71 19.65 -27.92
CA LEU A 50 1.94 20.12 -26.77
C LEU A 50 2.30 19.16 -25.65
N PRO A 51 2.82 19.62 -24.50
CA PRO A 51 3.05 18.74 -23.37
C PRO A 51 1.71 18.06 -23.10
N LEU A 52 1.70 16.73 -23.13
CA LEU A 52 0.50 15.97 -22.81
C LEU A 52 0.16 16.36 -21.37
N HIS A 53 -0.85 17.21 -21.20
CA HIS A 53 -1.36 17.58 -19.89
C HIS A 53 -1.96 16.29 -19.34
N THR A 54 -1.15 15.56 -18.57
CA THR A 54 -1.63 14.51 -17.68
C THR A 54 -2.78 15.12 -16.91
N ALA A 55 -3.96 14.51 -17.00
CA ALA A 55 -5.15 15.08 -16.39
C ALA A 55 -4.85 15.36 -14.91
N ALA A 56 -5.38 16.46 -14.40
CA ALA A 56 -5.11 16.91 -13.05
C ALA A 56 -5.75 15.90 -12.08
N GLU A 57 -4.93 14.95 -11.62
CA GLU A 57 -5.33 13.72 -10.95
C GLU A 57 -4.67 13.59 -9.57
N LEU A 58 -5.43 13.04 -8.61
CA LEU A 58 -4.92 12.47 -7.39
C LEU A 58 -4.56 11.00 -7.65
N ALA A 59 -3.27 10.66 -7.51
CA ALA A 59 -2.80 9.29 -7.56
C ALA A 59 -2.47 8.77 -6.17
N ILE A 60 -2.98 7.58 -5.84
CA ILE A 60 -2.63 6.81 -4.65
C ILE A 60 -2.26 5.39 -5.10
N ASP A 61 -1.13 4.89 -4.63
CA ASP A 61 -0.65 3.53 -4.83
C ASP A 61 -0.45 2.86 -3.46
N PHE A 62 -1.31 1.89 -3.14
CA PHE A 62 -1.12 1.01 -1.97
C PHE A 62 -0.22 -0.14 -2.38
N ILE A 63 1.00 -0.18 -1.85
CA ILE A 63 2.09 -1.01 -2.35
C ILE A 63 2.03 -2.41 -1.70
N ASP A 64 2.15 -3.47 -2.49
CA ASP A 64 2.29 -4.84 -1.96
C ASP A 64 3.69 -5.04 -1.38
N ILE A 65 3.83 -4.70 -0.10
CA ILE A 65 5.02 -4.94 0.73
C ILE A 65 4.85 -6.18 1.63
N GLY A 66 3.92 -7.08 1.28
CA GLY A 66 3.50 -8.17 2.15
C GLY A 66 2.68 -7.64 3.33
N GLN A 67 3.18 -7.79 4.56
CA GLN A 67 2.51 -7.30 5.76
C GLN A 67 3.01 -5.90 6.17
N GLY A 68 2.06 -5.02 6.52
CA GLY A 68 2.29 -3.64 6.88
C GLY A 68 1.61 -2.67 5.92
N ASP A 69 1.63 -1.38 6.24
CA ASP A 69 1.05 -0.33 5.40
C ASP A 69 2.15 0.45 4.65
N ALA A 70 1.84 0.87 3.43
CA ALA A 70 2.70 1.63 2.53
C ALA A 70 1.86 2.26 1.40
N ALA A 71 1.39 3.49 1.64
CA ALA A 71 0.58 4.26 0.70
C ALA A 71 1.40 5.41 0.10
N TYR A 72 1.71 5.33 -1.20
CA TYR A 72 2.40 6.39 -1.94
C TYR A 72 1.39 7.27 -2.68
N ILE A 73 1.45 8.59 -2.47
CA ILE A 73 0.53 9.57 -3.03
C ILE A 73 1.31 10.55 -3.92
N HIS A 74 0.80 10.80 -5.12
CA HIS A 74 1.34 11.76 -6.07
C HIS A 74 0.24 12.61 -6.69
N ALA A 75 0.39 13.92 -6.59
CA ALA A 75 -0.52 14.88 -7.20
C ALA A 75 0.20 16.22 -7.41
N ASP A 76 -0.14 16.93 -8.49
CA ASP A 76 0.38 18.28 -8.77
C ASP A 76 1.92 18.42 -8.84
N GLY A 77 2.63 17.29 -9.05
CA GLY A 77 4.10 17.20 -9.02
C GLY A 77 4.73 17.08 -7.63
N TYR A 78 3.91 16.89 -6.60
CA TYR A 78 4.32 16.66 -5.21
C TYR A 78 4.22 15.17 -4.85
N HIS A 79 5.13 14.72 -3.99
CA HIS A 79 5.23 13.33 -3.56
C HIS A 79 5.03 13.20 -2.05
N THR A 80 4.08 12.37 -1.62
CA THR A 80 3.85 12.01 -0.22
C THR A 80 3.96 10.50 -0.07
N LEU A 81 4.59 10.03 1.00
CA LEU A 81 4.59 8.62 1.38
C LEU A 81 4.06 8.50 2.80
N ILE A 82 3.06 7.64 3.00
CA ILE A 82 2.52 7.28 4.31
C ILE A 82 2.94 5.84 4.60
N ASP A 83 3.56 5.64 5.75
CA ASP A 83 4.23 4.41 6.17
C ASP A 83 5.20 3.88 5.10
N GLY A 84 5.37 2.57 4.95
CA GLY A 84 6.47 2.03 4.14
C GLY A 84 6.80 0.54 4.35
N GLY A 85 6.00 -0.21 5.10
CA GLY A 85 6.20 -1.64 5.29
C GLY A 85 7.31 -2.01 6.28
N THR A 86 7.51 -3.33 6.43
CA THR A 86 8.62 -3.88 7.23
C THR A 86 10.00 -3.58 6.64
N PRO A 87 11.11 -3.61 7.43
CA PRO A 87 12.47 -3.45 6.91
C PRO A 87 12.93 -4.54 5.93
N ARG A 88 12.07 -5.52 5.62
CA ARG A 88 12.30 -6.57 4.60
C ARG A 88 11.90 -6.11 3.19
N TYR A 89 10.99 -5.16 3.09
CA TYR A 89 10.45 -4.67 1.83
C TYR A 89 10.87 -3.22 1.64
N ASP A 90 11.76 -3.01 0.66
CA ASP A 90 12.38 -1.72 0.44
C ASP A 90 11.47 -0.83 -0.43
N VAL A 91 10.59 -0.07 0.20
CA VAL A 91 9.68 0.86 -0.49
C VAL A 91 10.43 1.94 -1.30
N ALA A 92 11.69 2.24 -0.95
CA ALA A 92 12.52 3.15 -1.76
C ALA A 92 12.89 2.57 -3.13
N ASP A 93 12.87 1.24 -3.29
CA ASP A 93 13.07 0.57 -4.58
C ASP A 93 11.83 0.69 -5.48
N TYR A 94 10.62 0.70 -4.91
CA TYR A 94 9.38 1.06 -5.63
C TYR A 94 9.42 2.53 -6.08
N LEU A 95 9.79 3.45 -5.18
CA LEU A 95 9.97 4.87 -5.50
C LEU A 95 11.02 5.08 -6.60
N ARG A 96 12.16 4.38 -6.52
CA ARG A 96 13.21 4.38 -7.55
C ARG A 96 12.72 3.83 -8.90
N ALA A 97 11.92 2.77 -8.90
CA ALA A 97 11.33 2.23 -10.13
C ALA A 97 10.37 3.23 -10.81
N ASN A 98 9.70 4.07 -10.01
CA ASN A 98 8.83 5.16 -10.46
C ASN A 98 9.57 6.51 -10.62
N ALA A 99 10.91 6.52 -10.62
CA ALA A 99 11.77 7.70 -10.79
C ALA A 99 11.55 8.84 -9.77
N VAL A 100 11.04 8.53 -8.57
CA VAL A 100 10.83 9.49 -7.48
C VAL A 100 12.15 9.70 -6.73
N GLU A 101 12.66 10.94 -6.71
CA GLU A 101 13.91 11.32 -6.00
C GLU A 101 13.69 12.28 -4.81
N HIS A 102 12.47 12.81 -4.67
CA HIS A 102 12.03 13.66 -3.56
C HIS A 102 10.75 13.14 -2.94
N ILE A 103 10.61 13.29 -1.62
CA ILE A 103 9.36 13.11 -0.86
C ILE A 103 9.12 14.41 -0.09
N ASP A 104 8.10 15.17 -0.48
CA ASP A 104 7.75 16.46 0.15
C ASP A 104 7.25 16.28 1.58
N VAL A 105 6.50 15.20 1.81
CA VAL A 105 5.99 14.80 3.13
C VAL A 105 6.11 13.28 3.27
N LEU A 106 6.96 12.84 4.19
CA LEU A 106 6.98 11.50 4.73
C LEU A 106 6.10 11.48 5.98
N ILE A 107 5.16 10.55 6.08
CA ILE A 107 4.25 10.41 7.21
C ILE A 107 4.47 9.02 7.80
N ALA A 108 4.88 8.96 9.07
CA ALA A 108 4.90 7.74 9.86
C ALA A 108 3.66 7.77 10.76
N THR A 109 2.75 6.82 10.62
CA THR A 109 1.49 6.83 11.37
C THR A 109 1.73 6.58 12.84
N HIS A 110 2.56 5.59 13.17
CA HIS A 110 2.95 5.19 14.52
C HIS A 110 4.23 4.30 14.47
N PRO A 111 4.88 3.95 15.59
CA PRO A 111 6.25 3.40 15.58
C PRO A 111 6.39 1.88 15.33
N HIS A 112 5.36 1.18 14.82
CA HIS A 112 5.48 -0.26 14.56
C HIS A 112 6.37 -0.58 13.35
N ALA A 113 7.07 -1.71 13.43
CA ALA A 113 8.12 -2.07 12.49
C ALA A 113 7.60 -2.31 11.05
N ASP A 114 6.35 -2.71 10.90
CA ASP A 114 5.60 -2.88 9.64
C ASP A 114 5.14 -1.56 9.01
N HIS A 115 5.31 -0.42 9.69
CA HIS A 115 4.89 0.89 9.21
C HIS A 115 6.11 1.78 8.91
N ILE A 116 7.00 1.95 9.89
CA ILE A 116 8.21 2.76 9.74
C ILE A 116 9.40 2.01 9.12
N GLY A 117 9.35 0.69 8.98
CA GLY A 117 10.51 -0.15 8.67
C GLY A 117 11.17 0.16 7.32
N GLY A 118 10.39 0.20 6.23
CA GLY A 118 10.90 0.55 4.90
C GLY A 118 11.26 2.04 4.77
N GLN A 119 10.72 2.92 5.62
CA GLN A 119 11.04 4.35 5.59
C GLN A 119 12.50 4.65 5.94
N ILE A 120 13.17 3.80 6.74
CA ILE A 120 14.61 3.87 7.01
C ILE A 120 15.38 3.97 5.69
N GLY A 121 15.02 3.11 4.74
CA GLY A 121 15.63 3.07 3.41
C GLY A 121 15.25 4.25 2.51
N VAL A 122 14.12 4.93 2.77
CA VAL A 122 13.73 6.17 2.07
C VAL A 122 14.58 7.32 2.57
N LEU A 123 14.64 7.52 3.89
CA LEU A 123 15.40 8.59 4.57
C LEU A 123 16.89 8.57 4.19
N GLN A 124 17.49 7.39 4.06
CA GLN A 124 18.90 7.21 3.71
C GLN A 124 19.25 7.48 2.24
N ARG A 125 18.28 7.45 1.30
CA ARG A 125 18.55 7.42 -0.15
C ARG A 125 17.68 8.35 -1.01
N LYS A 126 16.69 9.01 -0.42
CA LYS A 126 15.80 9.97 -1.09
C LYS A 126 15.83 11.29 -0.33
N SER A 127 15.67 12.39 -1.04
CA SER A 127 15.56 13.69 -0.38
C SER A 127 14.17 13.84 0.25
N VAL A 128 14.11 14.09 1.56
CA VAL A 128 12.83 14.24 2.29
C VAL A 128 12.69 15.67 2.79
N GLY A 129 11.60 16.35 2.44
CA GLY A 129 11.35 17.74 2.84
C GLY A 129 10.75 17.87 4.26
N LYS A 130 9.88 16.95 4.64
CA LYS A 130 9.18 16.94 5.92
C LYS A 130 8.92 15.52 6.42
N ILE A 131 9.05 15.33 7.73
CA ILE A 131 8.55 14.16 8.45
C ILE A 131 7.37 14.59 9.30
N TRP A 132 6.25 13.88 9.19
CA TRP A 132 5.15 13.88 10.16
C TRP A 132 5.16 12.56 10.92
N PHE A 133 5.01 12.63 12.25
CA PHE A 133 4.98 11.45 13.11
C PHE A 133 3.99 11.62 14.27
N SER A 134 3.51 10.54 14.88
CA SER A 134 2.63 10.60 16.05
C SER A 134 3.33 11.11 17.32
N GLY A 135 4.65 10.96 17.40
CA GLY A 135 5.48 11.32 18.57
C GLY A 135 5.52 10.23 19.65
N ASP A 136 5.08 9.01 19.35
CA ASP A 136 5.15 7.90 20.30
C ASP A 136 6.52 7.19 20.25
N GLU A 137 7.11 6.91 21.41
CA GLU A 137 8.39 6.19 21.50
C GLU A 137 8.16 4.66 21.54
N HIS A 138 9.07 3.89 20.92
CA HIS A 138 9.04 2.42 21.00
C HIS A 138 10.44 1.83 21.16
N GLY A 139 10.64 0.96 22.15
CA GLY A 139 11.92 0.25 22.38
C GLY A 139 12.23 -0.88 21.39
N THR A 140 12.07 -0.67 20.07
CA THR A 140 12.50 -1.63 19.03
C THR A 140 13.70 -1.10 18.25
N GLN A 141 14.57 -2.01 17.82
CA GLN A 141 15.70 -1.70 16.93
C GLN A 141 15.25 -1.05 15.60
N THR A 142 14.00 -1.30 15.16
CA THR A 142 13.44 -0.65 13.97
C THR A 142 13.08 0.81 14.24
N PHE A 143 12.50 1.13 15.40
CA PHE A 143 12.27 2.51 15.81
C PHE A 143 13.59 3.26 16.05
N GLU A 144 14.55 2.64 16.73
CA GLU A 144 15.90 3.22 16.93
C GLU A 144 16.56 3.57 15.58
N ALA A 145 16.60 2.61 14.64
CA ALA A 145 17.19 2.84 13.32
C ALA A 145 16.41 3.83 12.42
N TRP A 146 15.09 3.95 12.61
CA TRP A 146 14.28 4.98 11.94
C TRP A 146 14.52 6.36 12.54
N LEU A 147 14.64 6.47 13.86
CA LEU A 147 14.95 7.72 14.55
C LEU A 147 16.35 8.22 14.15
N ASP A 148 17.36 7.35 14.13
CA ASP A 148 18.70 7.69 13.63
C ASP A 148 18.64 8.17 12.17
N ALA A 149 17.97 7.43 11.27
CA ALA A 149 17.82 7.83 9.87
C ALA A 149 17.04 9.14 9.68
N ALA A 150 16.06 9.43 10.56
CA ALA A 150 15.32 10.69 10.57
C ALA A 150 16.21 11.86 11.04
N LEU A 151 17.04 11.66 12.06
CA LEU A 151 17.99 12.65 12.59
C LEU A 151 19.19 12.91 11.66
N GLU A 152 19.63 11.91 10.90
CA GLU A 152 20.64 12.08 9.84
C GLU A 152 20.09 12.78 8.58
N SER A 153 18.76 12.80 8.41
CA SER A 153 18.11 13.45 7.28
C SER A 153 18.14 14.98 7.39
N ASN A 154 17.95 15.68 6.27
CA ASN A 154 17.74 17.13 6.25
C ASN A 154 16.25 17.53 6.35
N ALA A 155 15.37 16.59 6.73
CA ALA A 155 13.93 16.82 6.73
C ALA A 155 13.48 17.68 7.92
N SER A 156 12.44 18.49 7.70
CA SER A 156 11.78 19.20 8.80
C SER A 156 10.83 18.27 9.56
N TYR A 157 11.09 18.02 10.85
CA TYR A 157 10.22 17.18 11.69
C TYR A 157 9.01 17.94 12.26
N ARG A 158 7.87 17.25 12.44
CA ARG A 158 6.70 17.75 13.18
C ARG A 158 5.83 16.59 13.69
N GLU A 159 5.29 16.76 14.90
CA GLU A 159 4.10 16.05 15.36
C GLU A 159 2.85 16.89 15.06
N PRO A 160 2.01 16.53 14.06
CA PRO A 160 0.79 17.24 13.77
C PRO A 160 -0.38 16.72 14.62
N THR A 161 -1.38 17.56 14.84
CA THR A 161 -2.62 17.22 15.53
C THR A 161 -3.84 17.58 14.69
N ARG A 162 -5.02 17.09 15.08
CA ARG A 162 -6.30 17.24 14.37
C ARG A 162 -6.52 18.70 13.93
N GLY A 163 -6.78 18.89 12.64
CA GLY A 163 -6.96 20.19 12.01
C GLY A 163 -5.67 20.84 11.50
N HIS A 164 -4.50 20.20 11.66
CA HIS A 164 -3.29 20.62 10.93
C HIS A 164 -3.42 20.28 9.44
N THR A 165 -3.15 21.26 8.58
CA THR A 165 -3.23 21.10 7.12
C THR A 165 -1.91 21.42 6.42
N LYS A 166 -1.72 20.82 5.25
CA LYS A 166 -0.61 21.09 4.32
C LYS A 166 -1.12 21.09 2.87
N GLN A 167 -1.04 22.25 2.24
CA GLN A 167 -1.28 22.40 0.80
C GLN A 167 -0.08 21.87 -0.03
N LEU A 168 -0.36 21.13 -1.09
CA LEU A 168 0.57 20.59 -2.09
C LEU A 168 -0.07 20.77 -3.48
N GLY A 169 0.14 21.93 -4.11
CA GLY A 169 -0.60 22.29 -5.31
C GLY A 169 -2.10 22.48 -5.00
N ASP A 170 -2.97 21.83 -5.79
CA ASP A 170 -4.42 21.81 -5.53
C ASP A 170 -4.80 20.74 -4.48
N THR A 171 -3.84 19.93 -4.02
CA THR A 171 -4.05 18.83 -3.07
C THR A 171 -3.85 19.29 -1.63
N THR A 172 -4.75 18.88 -0.74
CA THR A 172 -4.74 19.22 0.69
C THR A 172 -4.58 17.96 1.54
N LEU A 173 -3.52 17.89 2.35
CA LEU A 173 -3.41 16.91 3.44
C LEU A 173 -3.98 17.53 4.72
N THR A 174 -4.91 16.85 5.38
CA THR A 174 -5.54 17.27 6.64
C THR A 174 -5.43 16.16 7.68
N VAL A 175 -4.81 16.46 8.82
CA VAL A 175 -4.69 15.51 9.93
C VAL A 175 -6.02 15.45 10.70
N LEU A 176 -6.56 14.24 10.86
CA LEU A 176 -7.78 13.93 11.61
C LEU A 176 -7.50 13.45 13.05
N HIS A 177 -6.34 12.84 13.26
CA HIS A 177 -5.90 12.25 14.53
C HIS A 177 -4.37 12.34 14.65
N PRO A 178 -3.78 12.49 15.86
CA PRO A 178 -4.42 12.64 17.17
C PRO A 178 -4.97 14.05 17.43
N GLY A 179 -5.90 14.18 18.37
CA GLY A 179 -6.25 15.48 18.95
C GLY A 179 -5.14 16.03 19.86
N GLU A 180 -5.17 17.33 20.14
CA GLU A 180 -4.20 17.98 21.04
C GLU A 180 -4.20 17.38 22.47
N GLN A 181 -5.35 16.86 22.92
CA GLN A 181 -5.53 16.28 24.26
C GLN A 181 -5.45 14.74 24.26
N THR A 182 -5.18 14.11 23.12
CA THR A 182 -5.09 12.65 22.98
C THR A 182 -3.81 12.13 23.64
N ARG A 183 -3.98 11.24 24.62
CA ARG A 183 -2.87 10.65 25.40
C ARG A 183 -2.72 9.18 25.07
N GLY A 184 -1.52 8.79 24.67
CA GLY A 184 -1.18 7.39 24.48
C GLY A 184 -1.05 6.64 25.79
N ASN A 185 -1.75 5.51 25.90
CA ASN A 185 -1.45 4.41 26.82
C ASN A 185 -1.17 3.11 26.03
N HIS A 186 -1.66 3.03 24.78
CA HIS A 186 -1.30 2.07 23.75
C HIS A 186 -0.59 2.79 22.57
N LEU A 187 0.20 2.07 21.78
CA LEU A 187 0.97 2.62 20.65
C LEU A 187 0.08 3.09 19.48
N HIS A 188 -1.17 2.63 19.44
CA HIS A 188 -2.19 3.01 18.47
C HIS A 188 -3.01 4.24 18.87
N ASP A 189 -3.01 4.61 20.16
CA ASP A 189 -3.86 5.68 20.72
C ASP A 189 -3.55 7.07 20.13
N ARG A 190 -2.41 7.24 19.45
CA ARG A 190 -1.98 8.50 18.83
C ARG A 190 -1.60 8.38 17.35
N ASN A 191 -1.86 7.22 16.75
CA ASN A 191 -1.63 6.94 15.33
C ASN A 191 -2.18 8.04 14.40
N LEU A 192 -1.35 8.56 13.47
CA LEU A 192 -1.79 9.62 12.53
C LEU A 192 -2.83 9.09 11.54
N VAL A 193 -3.97 9.77 11.48
CA VAL A 193 -5.00 9.57 10.43
C VAL A 193 -5.08 10.82 9.57
N VAL A 194 -5.06 10.67 8.25
CA VAL A 194 -4.93 11.79 7.30
C VAL A 194 -5.99 11.70 6.20
N ARG A 195 -6.81 12.76 6.07
CA ARG A 195 -7.67 12.98 4.91
C ARG A 195 -6.88 13.70 3.81
N ILE A 196 -6.97 13.19 2.60
CA ILE A 196 -6.31 13.68 1.39
C ILE A 196 -7.42 14.12 0.43
N GLU A 197 -7.44 15.40 0.08
CA GLU A 197 -8.47 15.98 -0.80
C GLU A 197 -7.83 16.64 -2.02
N ARG A 198 -8.41 16.43 -3.20
CA ARG A 198 -8.03 17.14 -4.42
C ARG A 198 -9.24 17.37 -5.33
N GLY A 199 -9.91 18.52 -5.17
CA GLY A 199 -11.11 18.84 -5.95
C GLY A 199 -12.26 17.89 -5.61
N PRO A 200 -12.83 17.13 -6.57
CA PRO A 200 -13.93 16.19 -6.32
C PRO A 200 -13.47 14.81 -5.81
N CYS A 201 -12.20 14.65 -5.42
CA CYS A 201 -11.60 13.38 -5.02
C CYS A 201 -11.16 13.46 -3.56
N ALA A 202 -11.65 12.53 -2.71
CA ALA A 202 -11.26 12.47 -1.30
C ALA A 202 -10.90 11.05 -0.86
N ALA A 203 -9.87 10.94 -0.02
CA ALA A 203 -9.40 9.68 0.56
C ALA A 203 -9.01 9.84 2.03
N ILE A 204 -9.16 8.80 2.85
CA ILE A 204 -8.65 8.75 4.22
C ILE A 204 -7.69 7.56 4.37
N ILE A 205 -6.47 7.88 4.83
CA ILE A 205 -5.41 6.92 5.17
C ILE A 205 -5.33 6.85 6.70
N THR A 206 -5.29 5.63 7.23
CA THR A 206 -5.66 5.30 8.61
C THR A 206 -4.56 4.69 9.46
N GLY A 207 -3.60 3.94 8.92
CA GLY A 207 -2.67 3.14 9.72
C GLY A 207 -3.38 2.23 10.72
N ASP A 208 -2.78 1.99 11.89
CA ASP A 208 -3.35 1.15 12.95
C ASP A 208 -4.41 1.87 13.83
N ILE A 209 -5.23 2.76 13.28
CA ILE A 209 -6.28 3.39 14.08
C ILE A 209 -7.32 2.35 14.54
N GLU A 210 -7.56 2.30 15.85
CA GLU A 210 -8.59 1.43 16.45
C GLU A 210 -9.90 2.18 16.73
N THR A 211 -10.96 1.43 17.03
CA THR A 211 -12.30 1.97 17.37
C THR A 211 -12.26 3.02 18.49
N ALA A 212 -11.23 3.04 19.35
CA ALA A 212 -10.98 4.13 20.29
C ALA A 212 -10.71 5.48 19.60
N GLY A 213 -9.76 5.52 18.67
CA GLY A 213 -9.38 6.69 17.89
C GLY A 213 -10.44 7.10 16.87
N GLU A 214 -11.10 6.14 16.20
CA GLU A 214 -12.25 6.39 15.31
C GLU A 214 -13.32 7.25 16.01
N ARG A 215 -13.70 6.85 17.24
CA ARG A 215 -14.66 7.58 18.07
C ARG A 215 -14.13 8.92 18.59
N GLU A 216 -12.83 9.18 18.55
CA GLU A 216 -12.29 10.51 18.83
C GLU A 216 -12.32 11.40 17.58
N ILE A 217 -12.02 10.84 16.40
CA ILE A 217 -12.09 11.54 15.11
C ILE A 217 -13.52 12.03 14.84
N ILE A 218 -14.52 11.14 14.98
CA ILE A 218 -15.94 11.48 14.81
C ILE A 218 -16.39 12.60 15.77
N ARG A 219 -15.91 12.57 17.03
CA ARG A 219 -16.16 13.65 18.00
C ARG A 219 -15.35 14.91 17.73
N GLY A 220 -14.31 14.82 16.91
CA GLY A 220 -13.47 15.92 16.48
C GLY A 220 -14.18 16.90 15.54
N GLY A 221 -15.25 16.47 14.86
CA GLY A 221 -16.12 17.35 14.08
C GLY A 221 -15.47 17.99 12.85
N LEU A 222 -14.42 17.37 12.32
CA LEU A 222 -13.93 17.67 10.97
C LEU A 222 -14.79 16.94 9.93
N ASP A 223 -14.63 17.33 8.67
CA ASP A 223 -15.19 16.57 7.55
C ASP A 223 -14.47 15.22 7.40
N LEU A 224 -15.27 14.17 7.19
CA LEU A 224 -14.87 12.77 7.07
C LEU A 224 -15.32 12.13 5.76
N ASP A 225 -16.11 12.84 4.95
CA ASP A 225 -16.59 12.37 3.63
C ASP A 225 -15.39 12.04 2.73
N ALA A 226 -15.30 10.78 2.26
CA ALA A 226 -14.21 10.34 1.39
C ALA A 226 -14.61 9.13 0.54
N ASP A 227 -14.40 9.21 -0.77
CA ASP A 227 -14.66 8.10 -1.70
C ASP A 227 -13.86 6.83 -1.35
N LEU A 228 -12.67 7.00 -0.79
CA LEU A 228 -11.65 5.98 -0.62
C LEU A 228 -11.18 5.91 0.84
N LEU A 229 -11.29 4.74 1.45
CA LEU A 229 -10.87 4.49 2.82
C LEU A 229 -9.88 3.33 2.91
N GLU A 230 -8.76 3.54 3.60
CA GLU A 230 -7.90 2.46 4.09
C GLU A 230 -8.54 1.79 5.33
N LEU A 231 -8.44 0.46 5.45
CA LEU A 231 -8.85 -0.24 6.66
C LEU A 231 -7.85 -0.01 7.78
N GLY A 232 -8.35 0.52 8.90
CA GLY A 232 -7.55 0.62 10.13
C GLY A 232 -7.00 -0.74 10.56
N HIS A 233 -5.71 -0.75 10.94
CA HIS A 233 -5.01 -1.91 11.52
C HIS A 233 -5.09 -3.16 10.64
N HIS A 234 -4.88 -2.98 9.32
CA HIS A 234 -4.93 -4.01 8.28
C HIS A 234 -6.28 -4.78 8.15
N GLY A 235 -7.36 -4.29 8.79
CA GLY A 235 -8.59 -5.06 8.96
C GLY A 235 -8.60 -5.96 10.22
N SER A 236 -7.92 -5.54 11.29
CA SER A 236 -8.12 -6.06 12.64
C SER A 236 -9.57 -5.87 13.10
N ARG A 237 -10.09 -6.82 13.88
CA ARG A 237 -11.42 -6.72 14.52
C ARG A 237 -11.57 -5.55 15.49
N THR A 238 -10.46 -4.96 15.95
CA THR A 238 -10.43 -3.79 16.83
C THR A 238 -10.67 -2.47 16.11
N SER A 239 -10.69 -2.50 14.77
CA SER A 239 -10.74 -1.34 13.88
C SER A 239 -11.87 -1.44 12.85
N SER A 240 -12.05 -0.36 12.09
CA SER A 240 -13.06 -0.20 11.04
C SER A 240 -14.46 -0.53 11.55
N SER A 241 -14.88 0.13 12.64
CA SER A 241 -16.21 -0.09 13.23
C SER A 241 -17.34 0.41 12.33
N GLN A 242 -18.56 -0.09 12.52
CA GLN A 242 -19.70 0.32 11.69
C GLN A 242 -19.91 1.85 11.75
N THR A 243 -19.83 2.45 12.93
CA THR A 243 -20.00 3.90 13.11
C THR A 243 -18.85 4.74 12.52
N TRP A 244 -17.71 4.14 12.18
CA TRP A 244 -16.67 4.77 11.37
C TRP A 244 -17.00 4.71 9.89
N LEU A 245 -17.42 3.55 9.39
CA LEU A 245 -17.85 3.36 8.00
C LEU A 245 -19.07 4.26 7.67
N ASP A 246 -20.07 4.29 8.55
CA ASP A 246 -21.27 5.14 8.47
C ASP A 246 -20.93 6.65 8.49
N ALA A 247 -19.74 7.04 8.95
CA ALA A 247 -19.29 8.43 9.06
C ALA A 247 -18.34 8.88 7.95
N VAL A 248 -17.80 7.94 7.17
CA VAL A 248 -16.92 8.20 6.01
C VAL A 248 -17.66 8.00 4.68
N ASP A 249 -18.68 7.13 4.66
CA ASP A 249 -19.47 6.71 3.49
C ASP A 249 -18.64 6.29 2.25
N PRO A 250 -17.63 5.40 2.41
CA PRO A 250 -16.66 5.12 1.35
C PRO A 250 -17.24 4.29 0.20
N GLN A 251 -16.93 4.71 -1.03
CA GLN A 251 -17.24 3.95 -2.25
C GLN A 251 -16.22 2.82 -2.50
N ILE A 252 -14.97 3.00 -2.07
CA ILE A 252 -13.85 2.06 -2.22
C ILE A 252 -13.17 1.90 -0.87
N VAL A 253 -12.87 0.65 -0.52
CA VAL A 253 -12.13 0.29 0.69
C VAL A 253 -10.90 -0.53 0.30
N VAL A 254 -9.75 -0.22 0.90
CA VAL A 254 -8.49 -0.94 0.67
C VAL A 254 -7.94 -1.47 1.99
N ALA A 255 -7.57 -2.75 2.03
CA ALA A 255 -6.79 -3.32 3.12
C ALA A 255 -5.35 -3.63 2.65
N GLN A 256 -4.35 -3.17 3.39
CA GLN A 256 -2.98 -3.65 3.21
C GLN A 256 -2.72 -4.84 4.15
N TYR A 257 -2.36 -5.99 3.58
CA TYR A 257 -2.04 -7.23 4.30
C TYR A 257 -1.29 -8.20 3.39
N GLY A 258 -0.52 -9.12 4.00
CA GLY A 258 0.22 -10.13 3.24
C GLY A 258 -0.64 -11.31 2.79
N ASP A 259 -0.34 -11.86 1.62
CA ASP A 259 -0.82 -13.19 1.25
C ASP A 259 -0.32 -14.23 2.27
N GLY A 260 -1.22 -15.10 2.74
CA GLY A 260 -0.94 -16.01 3.85
C GLY A 260 -0.51 -15.34 5.16
N ASN A 261 -0.93 -14.10 5.45
CA ASN A 261 -0.60 -13.44 6.71
C ASN A 261 -1.13 -14.24 7.92
N ARG A 262 -0.31 -14.31 8.97
CA ARG A 262 -0.57 -15.18 10.14
C ARG A 262 -1.43 -14.52 11.22
N TYR A 263 -1.98 -13.35 10.94
CA TYR A 263 -2.85 -12.59 11.83
C TYR A 263 -4.34 -12.85 11.56
N GLY A 264 -4.67 -13.52 10.44
CA GLY A 264 -6.05 -13.72 10.00
C GLY A 264 -6.67 -12.44 9.42
N HIS A 265 -5.84 -11.48 8.98
CA HIS A 265 -6.30 -10.20 8.45
C HIS A 265 -6.67 -10.30 6.96
N PRO A 266 -7.74 -9.61 6.50
CA PRO A 266 -8.77 -8.96 7.29
C PRO A 266 -9.69 -10.00 7.95
N HIS A 267 -10.17 -9.72 9.16
CA HIS A 267 -11.04 -10.62 9.92
C HIS A 267 -12.47 -10.70 9.36
N THR A 268 -13.14 -11.86 9.50
CA THR A 268 -14.52 -12.08 9.03
C THR A 268 -15.47 -10.94 9.42
N GLU A 269 -15.49 -10.55 10.70
CA GLU A 269 -16.39 -9.50 11.19
C GLU A 269 -16.11 -8.11 10.61
N VAL A 270 -14.93 -7.89 9.98
CA VAL A 270 -14.60 -6.66 9.25
C VAL A 270 -15.03 -6.78 7.79
N VAL A 271 -14.70 -7.90 7.12
CA VAL A 271 -15.12 -8.17 5.73
C VAL A 271 -16.65 -8.06 5.59
N GLU A 272 -17.40 -8.63 6.53
CA GLU A 272 -18.88 -8.55 6.57
C GLU A 272 -19.38 -7.10 6.67
N ARG A 273 -18.71 -6.21 7.42
CA ARG A 273 -19.10 -4.79 7.51
C ARG A 273 -18.86 -4.03 6.21
N ILE A 274 -17.75 -4.29 5.52
CA ILE A 274 -17.46 -3.66 4.22
C ILE A 274 -18.42 -4.16 3.14
N GLN A 275 -18.73 -5.45 3.12
CA GLN A 275 -19.74 -6.00 2.22
C GLN A 275 -21.14 -5.44 2.51
N ALA A 276 -21.47 -5.17 3.78
CA ALA A 276 -22.75 -4.58 4.19
C ALA A 276 -22.90 -3.09 3.87
N SER A 277 -21.81 -2.31 3.80
CA SER A 277 -21.87 -0.91 3.33
C SER A 277 -22.05 -0.82 1.81
N GLY A 278 -21.68 -1.87 1.07
CA GLY A 278 -21.74 -1.90 -0.40
C GLY A 278 -20.52 -1.28 -1.09
N ALA A 279 -19.47 -0.94 -0.34
CA ALA A 279 -18.21 -0.43 -0.87
C ALA A 279 -17.47 -1.49 -1.72
N GLY A 280 -16.76 -1.04 -2.75
CA GLY A 280 -15.85 -1.89 -3.50
C GLY A 280 -14.60 -2.21 -2.69
N PHE A 281 -14.39 -3.48 -2.33
CA PHE A 281 -13.32 -3.90 -1.42
C PHE A 281 -12.12 -4.51 -2.15
N LEU A 282 -10.92 -4.01 -1.87
CA LEU A 282 -9.64 -4.44 -2.44
C LEU A 282 -8.63 -4.78 -1.32
N GLY A 283 -7.69 -5.68 -1.59
CA GLY A 283 -6.70 -6.14 -0.61
C GLY A 283 -5.35 -6.48 -1.23
N THR A 284 -4.24 -5.95 -0.70
CA THR A 284 -2.91 -6.13 -1.34
C THR A 284 -2.49 -7.58 -1.46
N GLY A 285 -2.82 -8.43 -0.48
CA GLY A 285 -2.54 -9.87 -0.55
C GLY A 285 -3.11 -10.53 -1.80
N VAL A 286 -4.37 -10.23 -2.16
CA VAL A 286 -5.06 -10.82 -3.32
C VAL A 286 -4.93 -10.00 -4.62
N ASN A 287 -4.68 -8.70 -4.53
CA ASN A 287 -4.62 -7.78 -5.67
C ASN A 287 -3.21 -7.32 -6.06
N GLY A 288 -2.19 -7.61 -5.26
CA GLY A 288 -0.87 -6.98 -5.38
C GLY A 288 -0.95 -5.47 -5.15
N THR A 289 -0.05 -4.70 -5.75
CA THR A 289 -0.08 -3.24 -5.68
C THR A 289 -1.39 -2.71 -6.29
N ILE A 290 -2.14 -1.92 -5.52
CA ILE A 290 -3.41 -1.32 -5.92
C ILE A 290 -3.17 0.13 -6.31
N GLN A 291 -3.35 0.44 -7.59
CA GLN A 291 -3.16 1.76 -8.17
C GLN A 291 -4.52 2.43 -8.40
N LEU A 292 -4.75 3.54 -7.68
CA LEU A 292 -5.97 4.31 -7.68
C LEU A 292 -5.71 5.71 -8.25
N ARG A 293 -6.52 6.15 -9.22
CA ARG A 293 -6.37 7.46 -9.90
C ARG A 293 -7.73 8.15 -10.00
N CYS A 294 -7.88 9.32 -9.38
CA CYS A 294 -9.09 10.14 -9.48
C CYS A 294 -8.79 11.48 -10.14
N GLY A 295 -9.53 11.81 -11.19
CA GLY A 295 -9.39 13.05 -11.95
C GLY A 295 -10.49 14.05 -11.67
N THR A 296 -10.50 15.15 -12.43
CA THR A 296 -11.52 16.21 -12.33
C THR A 296 -12.96 15.77 -12.65
N ASP A 297 -13.19 14.50 -13.00
CA ASP A 297 -14.51 13.89 -13.16
C ASP A 297 -15.00 13.14 -11.90
N GLY A 298 -14.26 13.20 -10.79
CA GLY A 298 -14.64 12.60 -9.50
C GLY A 298 -14.69 11.06 -9.50
N ARG A 299 -14.11 10.41 -10.52
CA ARG A 299 -14.18 8.96 -10.67
C ARG A 299 -12.84 8.29 -10.43
N TRP A 300 -12.80 7.44 -9.43
CA TRP A 300 -11.67 6.57 -9.15
C TRP A 300 -11.52 5.49 -10.23
N ARG A 301 -10.33 5.44 -10.82
CA ARG A 301 -9.89 4.44 -11.79
C ARG A 301 -8.96 3.47 -11.07
N ILE A 302 -9.32 2.20 -11.07
CA ILE A 302 -8.62 1.13 -10.34
C ILE A 302 -7.76 0.33 -11.33
N LYS A 303 -6.50 0.07 -10.98
CA LYS A 303 -5.62 -0.92 -11.63
C LYS A 303 -4.92 -1.72 -10.54
N THR A 304 -4.93 -3.04 -10.66
CA THR A 304 -4.25 -3.96 -9.73
C THR A 304 -3.16 -4.76 -10.47
N GLU A 305 -2.21 -5.33 -9.74
CA GLU A 305 -1.21 -6.24 -10.32
C GLU A 305 -1.77 -7.67 -10.48
N ARG A 306 -2.66 -8.07 -9.56
CA ARG A 306 -3.33 -9.37 -9.51
C ARG A 306 -4.85 -9.17 -9.45
N SER A 307 -5.60 -10.15 -9.95
CA SER A 307 -7.06 -10.21 -9.81
C SER A 307 -7.41 -11.20 -8.72
N GLY A 308 -8.21 -10.76 -7.74
CA GLY A 308 -8.62 -11.56 -6.59
C GLY A 308 -9.70 -10.82 -5.80
N GLU A 309 -10.45 -11.57 -5.01
CA GLU A 309 -11.52 -11.09 -4.14
C GLU A 309 -11.04 -11.17 -2.68
N VAL A 310 -11.36 -10.17 -1.86
CA VAL A 310 -10.98 -10.17 -0.44
C VAL A 310 -11.88 -11.13 0.32
N ILE A 311 -11.29 -12.24 0.75
CA ILE A 311 -11.92 -13.22 1.65
C ILE A 311 -11.30 -13.11 3.04
N PRO A 312 -12.03 -13.46 4.12
CA PRO A 312 -11.51 -13.37 5.48
C PRO A 312 -10.28 -14.25 5.71
N GLY A 313 -9.24 -13.70 6.35
CA GLY A 313 -8.00 -14.43 6.64
C GLY A 313 -8.23 -15.61 7.59
N ASP A 314 -9.14 -15.46 8.54
CA ASP A 314 -9.57 -16.54 9.45
C ASP A 314 -10.41 -17.65 8.76
N GLN A 315 -10.82 -17.45 7.50
CA GLN A 315 -11.46 -18.49 6.68
C GLN A 315 -10.51 -19.11 5.65
N GLN A 316 -9.37 -18.49 5.32
CA GLN A 316 -8.40 -19.03 4.35
C GLN A 316 -7.82 -20.40 4.79
N GLU A 317 -7.56 -20.61 6.09
CA GLU A 317 -7.08 -21.90 6.63
C GLU A 317 -8.04 -23.07 6.35
N THR A 318 -9.34 -22.80 6.16
CA THR A 318 -10.38 -23.83 5.96
C THR A 318 -10.38 -24.45 4.56
N HIS A 319 -9.76 -23.81 3.57
CA HIS A 319 -9.78 -24.29 2.19
C HIS A 319 -8.68 -25.32 1.87
N ASP A 320 -7.51 -25.23 2.50
CA ASP A 320 -6.43 -26.22 2.35
C ASP A 320 -6.57 -27.44 3.29
N SER A 321 -7.45 -27.37 4.29
CA SER A 321 -7.58 -28.41 5.32
C SER A 321 -8.92 -29.17 5.27
N LYS A 322 -8.99 -30.18 4.39
CA LYS A 322 -10.02 -31.25 4.51
C LYS A 322 -9.75 -32.16 5.72
N ALA A 323 -9.96 -31.64 6.93
CA ALA A 323 -9.98 -32.38 8.17
C ALA A 323 -11.41 -32.47 8.73
N THR A 324 -11.84 -33.66 9.14
CA THR A 324 -13.19 -33.89 9.67
C THR A 324 -13.33 -33.42 11.12
N ALA A 325 -14.49 -32.87 11.47
CA ALA A 325 -14.76 -32.37 12.81
C ALA A 325 -14.74 -33.49 13.88
N GLN A 326 -13.77 -33.43 14.79
CA GLN A 326 -13.85 -33.85 16.21
C GLN A 326 -12.47 -33.70 16.89
N ASP A 327 -12.24 -32.62 17.65
CA ASP A 327 -11.91 -32.70 19.09
C ASP A 327 -11.96 -31.31 19.76
N VAL A 328 -11.82 -31.24 21.08
CA VAL A 328 -11.62 -29.98 21.82
C VAL A 328 -10.14 -29.57 21.75
N ASP A 329 -9.85 -28.69 20.80
CA ASP A 329 -8.51 -28.26 20.40
C ASP A 329 -7.64 -27.72 21.57
N CYS A 330 -6.73 -28.58 22.06
CA CYS A 330 -5.84 -28.31 23.19
C CYS A 330 -4.48 -27.76 22.72
N ILE A 331 -4.26 -26.51 23.10
CA ILE A 331 -3.13 -25.64 22.78
C ILE A 331 -2.02 -25.95 23.78
N ASP A 332 -0.96 -26.61 23.31
CA ASP A 332 0.18 -26.99 24.14
C ASP A 332 1.07 -25.77 24.42
N LEU A 333 1.14 -25.36 25.69
CA LEU A 333 1.94 -24.20 26.13
C LEU A 333 3.43 -24.31 25.77
N ASN A 334 3.96 -25.51 25.51
CA ASN A 334 5.36 -25.74 25.12
C ASN A 334 5.61 -25.78 23.61
N GLN A 335 4.58 -26.01 22.78
CA GLN A 335 4.75 -26.21 21.33
C GLN A 335 4.00 -25.18 20.48
N ALA A 336 2.89 -24.63 20.97
CA ALA A 336 2.04 -23.68 20.26
C ALA A 336 2.80 -22.45 19.73
N SER A 337 2.39 -21.95 18.57
CA SER A 337 2.76 -20.63 18.06
C SER A 337 2.14 -19.50 18.90
N ALA A 338 2.56 -18.25 18.67
CA ALA A 338 1.99 -17.09 19.36
C ALA A 338 0.48 -16.95 19.11
N ASN A 339 0.04 -17.05 17.85
CA ASN A 339 -1.39 -17.01 17.49
C ASN A 339 -2.17 -18.14 18.18
N GLU A 340 -1.65 -19.37 18.19
CA GLU A 340 -2.27 -20.46 18.95
C GLU A 340 -2.42 -20.15 20.44
N LEU A 341 -1.43 -19.51 21.07
CA LEU A 341 -1.54 -19.06 22.47
C LEU A 341 -2.55 -17.92 22.65
N GLU A 342 -2.71 -17.01 21.69
CA GLU A 342 -3.72 -15.93 21.73
C GLU A 342 -5.16 -16.44 21.57
N ARG A 343 -5.34 -17.68 21.11
CA ARG A 343 -6.63 -18.40 21.16
C ARG A 343 -7.03 -18.81 22.61
N ILE A 344 -6.16 -18.57 23.60
CA ILE A 344 -6.41 -18.76 25.04
C ILE A 344 -6.94 -17.45 25.68
N THR A 345 -8.01 -17.52 26.48
CA THR A 345 -8.61 -16.32 27.10
C THR A 345 -7.61 -15.53 27.98
N HIS A 346 -7.62 -14.20 27.86
CA HIS A 346 -6.68 -13.24 28.49
C HIS A 346 -5.23 -13.24 27.98
N ILE A 347 -4.88 -14.14 27.06
CA ILE A 347 -3.60 -14.10 26.35
C ILE A 347 -3.78 -13.24 25.10
N GLY A 348 -3.04 -12.15 25.01
CA GLY A 348 -2.79 -11.40 23.77
C GLY A 348 -1.29 -11.41 23.49
N SER A 349 -0.86 -10.83 22.38
CA SER A 349 0.49 -11.01 21.82
C SER A 349 1.64 -10.75 22.81
N GLU A 350 1.53 -9.73 23.67
CA GLU A 350 2.47 -9.44 24.78
C GLU A 350 2.69 -10.67 25.70
N ARG A 351 1.61 -11.39 26.04
CA ARG A 351 1.64 -12.57 26.92
C ARG A 351 1.96 -13.84 26.14
N ALA A 352 1.55 -13.94 24.88
CA ALA A 352 1.95 -15.05 24.03
C ALA A 352 3.48 -15.07 23.84
N ALA A 353 4.11 -13.90 23.65
CA ALA A 353 5.56 -13.74 23.63
C ALA A 353 6.22 -14.18 24.95
N GLN A 354 5.75 -13.67 26.10
CA GLN A 354 6.26 -14.09 27.43
C GLN A 354 6.08 -15.60 27.69
N ILE A 355 4.98 -16.21 27.20
CA ILE A 355 4.74 -17.65 27.31
C ILE A 355 5.69 -18.48 26.45
N ILE A 356 6.13 -17.96 25.30
CA ILE A 356 7.14 -18.61 24.45
C ILE A 356 8.54 -18.45 25.05
N GLU A 357 8.87 -17.27 25.56
CA GLU A 357 10.18 -16.96 26.15
C GLU A 357 10.48 -17.80 27.41
N GLN A 358 9.49 -17.99 28.29
CA GLN A 358 9.65 -18.70 29.56
C GLN A 358 9.48 -20.23 29.45
N ARG A 359 9.55 -20.81 28.24
CA ARG A 359 9.47 -22.28 28.03
C ARG A 359 10.69 -23.01 28.65
N PRO A 360 10.52 -24.25 29.17
CA PRO A 360 9.30 -25.06 29.17
C PRO A 360 8.47 -24.95 30.46
N TRP A 361 7.16 -25.01 30.29
CA TRP A 361 6.14 -25.10 31.33
C TRP A 361 5.96 -26.54 31.82
N SER A 362 5.55 -26.72 33.09
CA SER A 362 5.29 -28.04 33.69
C SER A 362 3.80 -28.30 33.97
N GLN A 363 3.01 -27.25 34.17
CA GLN A 363 1.55 -27.30 34.32
C GLN A 363 0.92 -25.96 33.88
N VAL A 364 -0.35 -25.98 33.47
CA VAL A 364 -1.12 -24.76 33.13
C VAL A 364 -1.24 -23.78 34.32
N SER A 365 -0.97 -24.25 35.56
CA SER A 365 -0.90 -23.37 36.74
C SER A 365 0.23 -22.35 36.69
N ASP A 366 1.37 -22.72 36.09
CA ASP A 366 2.62 -21.96 36.16
C ASP A 366 2.52 -20.59 35.45
N LEU A 367 1.47 -20.40 34.64
CA LEU A 367 1.16 -19.15 33.94
C LEU A 367 0.92 -17.95 34.88
N ASP A 368 0.79 -18.12 36.19
CA ASP A 368 0.78 -16.99 37.14
C ASP A 368 2.15 -16.29 37.32
N SER A 369 3.23 -16.83 36.72
CA SER A 369 4.50 -16.09 36.55
C SER A 369 4.46 -15.01 35.47
N ILE A 370 3.51 -15.09 34.52
CA ILE A 370 3.40 -14.17 33.37
C ILE A 370 2.83 -12.82 33.82
N GLN A 371 3.41 -11.72 33.32
CA GLN A 371 3.02 -10.39 33.76
C GLN A 371 1.55 -10.10 33.42
N GLY A 372 0.77 -9.87 34.48
CA GLY A 372 -0.66 -9.60 34.37
C GLY A 372 -1.59 -10.83 34.34
N ILE A 373 -1.10 -12.07 34.47
CA ILE A 373 -1.96 -13.25 34.68
C ILE A 373 -2.20 -13.46 36.18
N GLY A 374 -3.01 -12.57 36.76
CA GLY A 374 -3.43 -12.72 38.16
C GLY A 374 -4.37 -13.91 38.39
N PRO A 375 -4.61 -14.33 39.65
CA PRO A 375 -5.40 -15.52 40.00
C PRO A 375 -6.87 -15.53 39.50
N GLY A 376 -7.40 -14.40 39.04
CA GLY A 376 -8.67 -14.35 38.29
C GLY A 376 -8.51 -14.92 36.89
N ARG A 377 -7.63 -14.30 36.08
CA ARG A 377 -7.34 -14.72 34.70
C ARG A 377 -6.89 -16.17 34.61
N LEU A 378 -6.08 -16.66 35.57
CA LEU A 378 -5.67 -18.06 35.61
C LEU A 378 -6.85 -19.05 35.81
N ARG A 379 -7.91 -18.66 36.55
CA ARG A 379 -9.12 -19.49 36.65
C ARG A 379 -9.87 -19.50 35.33
N ASP A 380 -10.01 -18.36 34.68
CA ASP A 380 -10.73 -18.23 33.41
C ASP A 380 -10.03 -19.03 32.30
N ILE A 381 -8.68 -18.97 32.23
CA ILE A 381 -7.83 -19.80 31.35
C ILE A 381 -8.10 -21.29 31.58
N LYS A 382 -8.10 -21.73 32.85
CA LYS A 382 -8.36 -23.14 33.22
C LYS A 382 -9.80 -23.55 32.95
N GLN A 383 -10.76 -22.65 33.07
CA GLN A 383 -12.18 -22.89 32.79
C GLN A 383 -12.47 -22.93 31.28
N GLN A 384 -11.71 -22.20 30.46
CA GLN A 384 -11.77 -22.31 29.00
C GLN A 384 -11.35 -23.70 28.51
N GLY A 385 -10.49 -24.40 29.26
CA GLY A 385 -10.11 -25.80 29.02
C GLY A 385 -9.19 -26.04 27.81
N ARG A 386 -8.72 -24.98 27.14
CA ARG A 386 -7.91 -25.09 25.90
C ARG A 386 -6.41 -25.13 26.15
N ALA A 387 -5.91 -24.45 27.18
CA ALA A 387 -4.50 -24.50 27.55
C ALA A 387 -4.15 -25.89 28.10
N CYS A 388 -3.12 -26.53 27.54
CA CYS A 388 -2.65 -27.85 27.95
C CYS A 388 -1.11 -27.96 27.85
N ILE A 389 -0.56 -29.12 28.22
CA ILE A 389 0.85 -29.49 28.04
C ILE A 389 0.86 -30.96 27.60
N LYS A 390 1.76 -31.34 26.69
CA LYS A 390 1.90 -32.69 26.13
C LYS A 390 3.29 -33.28 26.36
#